data_AF-A0A378XZN4-F1
#
_entry.id   AF-A0A378XZN4-F1
#
_cell.length_a   1.000
_cell.length_b   1.000
_cell.length_c   1.000
_cell.angle_alpha   90.00
_cell.angle_beta   90.00
_cell.angle_gamma   90.00
#
_symmetry.space_group_name_H-M   'P 1'
#
loop_
_entity.id
_entity.type
_entity.pdbx_description
1 polymer ?
#
loop_
_entity_poly.entity_id
_entity_poly.type
_entity_poly.pdbx_seq_one_letter_code
_entity_poly.pdbx_strand_id
1 'polypeptide(L)' 'MARRNDADHGQMLYYADGYVTAWFMYYLNGDTEAGNAFFGENAEILSNANLQDIKKKPLRDL' A
#
# COMPACT_ATOMS: atom_id res chain seq x y z
N MET A 1 -0.19 3.84 -6.67
CA MET A 1 1.12 4.41 -6.24
C MET A 1 0.85 5.34 -5.08
N ALA A 2 1.66 5.30 -4.02
CA ALA A 2 1.57 6.18 -2.86
C ALA A 2 2.99 6.52 -2.38
N ARG A 3 3.17 7.65 -1.70
CA ARG A 3 4.45 8.05 -1.08
C ARG A 3 4.23 8.32 0.40
N ARG A 4 5.24 8.10 1.23
CA ARG A 4 5.21 8.44 2.66
C ARG A 4 5.37 9.95 2.85
N ASN A 5 4.68 10.52 3.84
CA ASN A 5 4.82 11.90 4.25
C ASN A 5 6.16 12.10 4.96
N ASP A 6 6.81 13.24 4.71
CA ASP A 6 8.04 13.69 5.39
C ASP A 6 9.17 12.64 5.43
N ALA A 7 9.19 11.73 4.44
CA ALA A 7 10.20 10.69 4.32
C ALA A 7 11.04 10.92 3.07
N ASP A 8 12.34 11.09 3.28
CA ASP A 8 13.33 11.08 2.20
C ASP A 8 13.63 9.65 1.72
N HIS A 9 14.21 9.51 0.53
CA HIS A 9 14.55 8.22 -0.07
C HIS A 9 15.37 7.33 0.87
N GLY A 10 16.38 7.90 1.57
CA GLY A 10 17.22 7.16 2.50
C GLY A 10 16.50 6.67 3.76
N GLN A 11 15.33 7.22 4.07
CA GLN A 11 14.55 6.86 5.26
C GLN A 11 13.62 5.67 5.02
N MET A 12 13.38 5.29 3.76
CA MET A 12 12.49 4.18 3.41
C MET A 12 12.96 2.83 3.99
N LEU A 13 14.27 2.68 4.25
CA LEU A 13 14.80 1.49 4.93
C LEU A 13 14.31 1.37 6.38
N TYR A 14 14.16 2.50 7.08
CA TYR A 14 13.72 2.55 8.47
C TYR A 14 12.19 2.57 8.58
N TYR A 15 11.51 3.13 7.59
CA TYR A 15 10.06 3.06 7.45
C TYR A 15 9.61 1.81 6.72
N ALA A 16 10.31 0.67 6.90
CA ALA A 16 9.97 -0.61 6.29
C ALA A 16 8.45 -0.85 6.41
N ASP A 17 7.75 -0.61 5.29
CA ASP A 17 6.33 -0.30 5.35
C ASP A 17 5.54 -1.60 5.48
N GLY A 18 4.57 -1.64 6.39
CA GLY A 18 3.63 -2.74 6.52
C GLY A 18 2.99 -3.12 5.19
N TYR A 19 2.83 -2.17 4.26
CA TYR A 19 2.38 -2.45 2.89
C TYR A 19 3.32 -3.36 2.10
N VAL A 20 4.64 -3.29 2.27
CA VAL A 20 5.54 -4.22 1.57
C VAL A 20 5.34 -5.65 2.10
N THR A 21 5.18 -5.79 3.42
CA THR A 21 4.90 -7.09 4.04
C THR A 21 3.54 -7.62 3.60
N ALA A 22 2.49 -6.80 3.64
CA ALA A 22 1.15 -7.19 3.20
C ALA A 22 1.13 -7.62 1.72
N TRP A 23 1.92 -6.96 0.87
CA TRP A 23 2.07 -7.37 -0.53
C TRP A 23 2.66 -8.78 -0.65
N PHE A 24 3.74 -9.08 0.08
CA PHE A 24 4.34 -10.41 0.08
C PHE A 24 3.41 -11.47 0.66
N MET A 25 2.70 -11.15 1.75
CA MET A 25 1.72 -12.05 2.35
C MET A 25 0.62 -12.42 1.34
N TYR A 26 0.08 -11.42 0.64
CA TYR A 26 -0.97 -11.65 -0.35
C TYR A 26 -0.47 -12.49 -1.54
N TYR A 27 0.63 -12.10 -2.18
CA TYR A 27 1.07 -12.74 -3.43
C TYR A 27 1.88 -14.03 -3.24
N LEU A 28 2.66 -14.14 -2.16
CA LEU A 28 3.60 -15.24 -1.96
C LEU A 28 3.15 -16.24 -0.88
N ASN A 29 2.33 -15.79 0.07
CA ASN A 29 1.83 -16.64 1.16
C ASN A 29 0.34 -17.03 0.99
N GLY A 30 -0.36 -16.48 -0.02
CA GLY A 30 -1.77 -16.75 -0.25
C GLY A 30 -2.71 -16.14 0.82
N ASP A 31 -2.20 -15.18 1.60
CA ASP A 31 -2.99 -14.49 2.63
C ASP A 31 -3.92 -13.47 1.98
N THR A 32 -5.16 -13.86 1.76
CA THR A 32 -6.18 -12.98 1.14
C THR A 32 -6.56 -11.80 2.03
N GLU A 33 -6.41 -11.90 3.35
CA GLU A 33 -6.75 -10.81 4.28
C GLU A 33 -5.77 -9.64 4.12
N ALA A 34 -4.48 -9.94 3.89
CA ALA A 34 -3.48 -8.93 3.56
C ALA A 34 -3.83 -8.10 2.29
N GLY A 35 -4.66 -8.65 1.41
CA GLY A 35 -5.19 -7.95 0.24
C GLY A 35 -6.07 -6.74 0.59
N ASN A 36 -6.70 -6.71 1.78
CA ASN A 36 -7.52 -5.60 2.24
C ASN A 36 -6.72 -4.29 2.40
N ALA A 37 -5.40 -4.38 2.50
CA ALA A 37 -4.54 -3.21 2.48
C ALA A 37 -4.57 -2.48 1.12
N PHE A 38 -4.84 -3.17 0.01
CA PHE A 38 -4.71 -2.63 -1.35
C PHE A 38 -6.02 -2.62 -2.16
N PHE A 39 -6.93 -3.56 -1.90
CA PHE A 39 -8.08 -3.81 -2.76
C PHE A 39 -9.40 -3.39 -2.09
N GLY A 40 -10.38 -3.07 -2.93
CA GLY A 40 -11.70 -2.61 -2.49
C GLY A 40 -11.87 -1.09 -2.47
N GLU A 41 -13.07 -0.66 -2.12
CA GLU A 41 -13.40 0.77 -1.95
C GLU A 41 -12.86 1.33 -0.63
N ASN A 42 -12.73 0.46 0.37
CA ASN A 42 -12.29 0.80 1.72
C ASN A 42 -10.87 0.26 2.02
N ALA A 43 -10.04 0.09 0.98
CA ALA A 43 -8.67 -0.41 1.15
C ALA A 43 -7.89 0.49 2.13
N GLU A 44 -7.16 -0.11 3.07
CA GLU A 44 -6.48 0.63 4.15
C GLU A 44 -5.53 1.71 3.63
N ILE A 45 -4.82 1.44 2.52
CA ILE A 45 -3.89 2.39 1.90
C ILE A 45 -4.56 3.71 1.49
N LEU A 46 -5.88 3.74 1.31
CA LEU A 46 -6.65 4.93 0.93
C LEU A 46 -6.92 5.87 2.11
N SER A 47 -6.82 5.39 3.35
CA SER A 47 -7.13 6.17 4.56
C SER A 47 -5.91 6.44 5.44
N ASN A 48 -4.73 5.91 5.09
CA ASN A 48 -3.51 6.14 5.86
C ASN A 48 -3.04 7.60 5.75
N ALA A 49 -3.22 8.35 6.84
CA ALA A 49 -2.89 9.77 6.92
C ALA A 49 -1.39 10.09 6.76
N ASN A 50 -0.53 9.08 6.82
CA ASN A 50 0.90 9.25 6.62
C ASN A 50 1.33 9.06 5.15
N LEU A 51 0.40 8.81 4.25
CA LEU A 51 0.66 8.69 2.82
C LEU A 51 0.14 9.91 2.06
N GLN A 52 0.83 10.27 0.99
CA GLN A 52 0.48 11.29 0.02
C GLN A 52 0.49 10.72 -1.40
N ASP A 53 -0.08 11.48 -2.33
CA ASP A 53 -0.14 11.18 -3.77
C ASP A 53 -0.72 9.80 -4.09
N ILE A 54 -1.72 9.36 -3.32
CA ILE A 54 -2.37 8.06 -3.51
C ILE A 54 -3.09 8.05 -4.87
N LYS A 55 -2.58 7.24 -5.80
CA LYS A 55 -3.17 7.00 -7.13
C LYS A 55 -3.77 5.60 -7.20
N LYS A 56 -5.11 5.55 -7.30
CA LYS A 56 -5.88 4.35 -7.68
C LYS A 56 -5.97 4.29 -9.21
N LYS A 57 -5.65 3.13 -9.80
CA LYS A 57 -5.98 2.90 -11.21
C LYS A 57 -7.50 2.81 -11.33
N PRO A 58 -8.15 3.56 -12.24
CA PRO A 58 -9.58 3.41 -12.49
C PRO A 58 -9.85 2.00 -13.03
N LEU A 59 -10.98 1.41 -12.62
CA LEU A 59 -11.42 0.04 -12.95
C LEU A 59 -11.74 -0.19 -14.45
N ARG A 60 -11.33 0.69 -15.37
CA ARG A 60 -11.78 0.68 -16.77
C ARG A 60 -10.79 0.13 -17.80
N ASP A 61 -9.63 -0.37 -17.37
CA ASP A 61 -8.59 -0.85 -18.31
C ASP A 61 -8.21 -2.33 -18.05
N LEU A 62 -9.19 -3.23 -18.20
CA LEU A 62 -9.00 -4.67 -18.39
C LEU A 62 -9.75 -5.14 -19.65
#